data_AF-A0A1Z4BXA1-F1
#
_entry.id   AF-A0A1Z4BXA1-F1
#
_cell.length_a   1.000
_cell.length_b   1.000
_cell.length_c   1.000
_cell.angle_alpha   90.00
_cell.angle_beta   90.00
_cell.angle_gamma   90.00
#
_symmetry.space_group_name_H-M   'P 1'
#
loop_
_entity.id
_entity.type
_entity.pdbx_description
1 polymer ?
#
loop_
_entity_poly.entity_id
_entity_poly.type
_entity_poly.pdbx_seq_one_letter_code
_entity_poly.pdbx_strand_id
1 'polypeptide(L)'
;MTTTFDETGASAQQLSAQILQKIFSEAAQTFDMNAGTVFGNTDVRVIYLSSDIIHAIYDVLKYESGDAWSLILKNCGVIWGKRVSLSLEKELQAATLQKTAALSVDSYIALLEAYFANHGWGKMRFYLDSAESHGIVRANLSNSLFANTLKHLDTPVDFMIAGMLQSIFSGISEQELDCLQVSYQYSGANASEFLISGAERIAALGQLKIHELDPNEVLARLQTT
;
A
#
# COMPACT_ATOMS: atom_id res chain seq x y z
N MET A 1 34.13 -13.02 -40.32
CA MET A 1 34.11 -13.30 -38.87
C MET A 1 33.90 -11.98 -38.16
N THR A 2 32.65 -11.65 -37.88
CA THR A 2 32.29 -10.47 -37.11
C THR A 2 31.22 -10.97 -36.14
N THR A 3 31.65 -11.16 -34.90
CA THR A 3 30.84 -11.60 -33.78
C THR A 3 29.81 -10.54 -33.45
N THR A 4 28.55 -10.83 -33.76
CA THR A 4 27.39 -10.16 -33.18
C THR A 4 27.32 -10.54 -31.70
N PHE A 5 27.52 -9.54 -30.84
CA PHE A 5 27.12 -9.65 -29.43
C PHE A 5 25.61 -9.69 -29.40
N ASP A 6 25.07 -10.87 -29.10
CA ASP A 6 23.66 -11.08 -28.84
C ASP A 6 23.39 -10.56 -27.41
N GLU A 7 23.11 -9.26 -27.30
CA GLU A 7 22.52 -8.65 -26.11
C GLU A 7 21.10 -9.22 -25.94
N THR A 8 21.05 -10.43 -25.39
CA THR A 8 19.84 -11.03 -24.85
C THR A 8 19.45 -10.21 -23.63
N GLY A 9 18.45 -9.34 -23.84
CA GLY A 9 17.81 -8.57 -22.78
C GLY A 9 17.46 -9.47 -21.60
N ALA A 10 17.90 -9.06 -20.41
CA ALA A 10 17.48 -9.67 -19.16
C ALA A 10 15.95 -9.71 -19.15
N SER A 11 15.37 -10.90 -19.34
CA SER A 11 13.93 -11.06 -19.28
C SER A 11 13.49 -10.67 -17.88
N ALA A 12 12.50 -9.77 -17.80
CA ALA A 12 11.86 -9.43 -16.55
C ALA A 12 11.23 -10.72 -15.99
N GLN A 13 11.92 -11.34 -15.04
CA GLN A 13 11.51 -12.60 -14.45
C GLN A 13 10.25 -12.34 -13.62
N GLN A 14 9.15 -12.98 -13.98
CA GLN A 14 7.93 -12.94 -13.17
C GLN A 14 8.23 -13.47 -11.76
N LEU A 15 7.85 -12.70 -10.74
CA LEU A 15 8.04 -13.08 -9.35
C LEU A 15 7.22 -14.34 -9.04
N SER A 16 7.91 -15.45 -8.75
CA SER A 16 7.23 -16.73 -8.49
C SER A 16 6.63 -16.77 -7.09
N ALA A 17 5.57 -17.56 -6.92
CA ALA A 17 4.95 -17.79 -5.61
C ALA A 17 5.96 -18.33 -4.56
N GLN A 18 6.98 -19.06 -5.01
CA GLN A 18 8.06 -19.56 -4.15
C GLN A 18 8.94 -18.43 -3.61
N ILE A 19 9.24 -17.40 -4.41
CA ILE A 19 10.01 -16.24 -3.96
C ILE A 19 9.18 -15.43 -2.96
N LEU A 20 7.90 -15.20 -3.24
CA LEU A 20 6.99 -14.52 -2.31
C LEU A 20 6.89 -15.28 -0.98
N GLN A 21 6.78 -16.61 -1.03
CA GLN A 21 6.79 -17.43 0.17
C GLN A 21 8.12 -17.31 0.93
N LYS A 22 9.26 -17.30 0.23
CA LYS A 22 10.57 -17.12 0.87
C LYS A 22 10.68 -15.77 1.60
N ILE A 23 10.14 -14.71 1.03
CA ILE A 23 10.15 -13.36 1.62
C ILE A 23 9.22 -13.26 2.84
N PHE A 24 7.98 -13.76 2.72
CA PHE A 24 6.92 -13.48 3.70
C PHE A 24 6.57 -14.64 4.64
N SER A 25 7.15 -15.83 4.50
CA SER A 25 6.79 -16.96 5.36
C SER A 25 7.20 -16.75 6.82
N GLU A 26 6.41 -17.29 7.75
CA GLU A 26 6.79 -17.36 9.17
C GLU A 26 8.08 -18.13 9.40
N ALA A 27 8.40 -19.11 8.54
CA ALA A 27 9.67 -19.83 8.56
C ALA A 27 10.89 -18.94 8.28
N ALA A 28 10.69 -17.77 7.68
CA ALA A 28 11.72 -16.76 7.46
C ALA A 28 11.93 -15.86 8.69
N GLN A 29 11.18 -16.05 9.77
CA GLN A 29 11.32 -15.30 11.01
C GLN A 29 12.12 -16.07 12.06
N THR A 30 12.93 -15.31 12.81
CA THR A 30 13.71 -15.85 13.93
C THR A 30 13.07 -15.39 15.25
N PHE A 31 12.67 -16.36 16.07
CA PHE A 31 12.07 -16.13 17.39
C PHE A 31 13.11 -16.36 18.48
N ASP A 32 13.42 -15.32 19.25
CA ASP A 32 14.13 -15.44 20.51
C ASP A 32 13.14 -15.32 21.66
N MET A 33 12.72 -16.47 22.17
CA MET A 33 11.74 -16.57 23.26
C MET A 33 12.29 -16.09 24.61
N ASN A 34 13.62 -16.09 24.78
CA ASN A 34 14.25 -15.59 26.01
C ASN A 34 14.29 -14.07 26.02
N ALA A 35 14.61 -13.45 24.88
CA ALA A 35 14.61 -12.00 24.72
C ALA A 35 13.21 -11.41 24.42
N GLY A 36 12.24 -12.24 24.06
CA GLY A 36 10.90 -11.79 23.63
C GLY A 36 10.94 -11.01 22.32
N THR A 37 11.80 -11.41 21.39
CA THR A 37 12.00 -10.72 20.12
C THR A 37 11.69 -11.62 18.94
N VAL A 38 11.20 -10.98 17.87
CA VAL A 38 11.00 -11.60 16.57
C VAL A 38 11.71 -10.75 15.55
N PHE A 39 12.50 -11.37 14.70
CA PHE A 39 13.17 -10.73 13.57
C PHE A 39 12.70 -11.36 12.27
N GLY A 40 12.46 -10.52 11.26
CA GLY A 40 12.29 -10.98 9.89
C GLY A 40 13.61 -11.42 9.26
N ASN A 41 13.54 -11.80 7.99
CA ASN A 41 14.66 -12.34 7.24
C ASN A 41 15.80 -11.33 6.97
N THR A 42 15.52 -10.03 7.08
CA THR A 42 16.50 -8.94 6.91
C THR A 42 16.94 -8.29 8.23
N ASP A 43 16.90 -9.01 9.35
CA ASP A 43 17.20 -8.52 10.71
C ASP A 43 16.32 -7.33 11.15
N VAL A 44 15.18 -7.14 10.50
CA VAL A 44 14.17 -6.15 10.89
C VAL A 44 13.33 -6.73 12.02
N ARG A 45 13.29 -6.05 13.16
CA ARG A 45 12.44 -6.46 14.29
C ARG A 45 10.97 -6.37 13.91
N VAL A 46 10.23 -7.45 14.14
CA VAL A 46 8.79 -7.55 13.95
C VAL A 46 8.11 -7.51 15.33
N ILE A 47 6.96 -6.85 15.39
CA ILE A 47 6.08 -6.88 16.56
C ILE A 47 4.70 -7.34 16.12
N TYR A 48 4.10 -8.22 16.93
CA TYR A 48 2.72 -8.65 16.77
C TYR A 48 1.86 -7.88 17.76
N LEU A 49 0.83 -7.22 17.25
CA LEU A 49 -0.08 -6.41 18.05
C LEU A 49 -1.52 -6.87 17.83
N SER A 50 -2.32 -6.86 18.90
CA SER A 50 -3.78 -7.04 18.79
C SER A 50 -4.40 -5.87 18.01
N SER A 51 -5.51 -6.11 17.31
CA SER A 51 -6.32 -5.05 16.70
C SER A 51 -6.79 -4.00 17.71
N ASP A 52 -6.85 -4.33 19.00
CA ASP A 52 -7.22 -3.38 20.07
C ASP A 52 -6.28 -2.16 20.13
N ILE A 53 -5.02 -2.31 19.68
CA ILE A 53 -4.10 -1.18 19.62
C ILE A 53 -4.60 -0.11 18.63
N ILE A 54 -5.28 -0.51 17.57
CA ILE A 54 -5.81 0.40 16.55
C ILE A 54 -6.99 1.20 17.12
N HIS A 55 -7.86 0.56 17.92
CA HIS A 55 -8.90 1.25 18.67
C HIS A 55 -8.29 2.31 19.61
N ALA A 56 -7.31 1.91 20.43
CA ALA A 56 -6.68 2.83 21.37
C ALA A 56 -5.96 3.99 20.67
N ILE A 57 -5.26 3.73 19.56
CA ILE A 57 -4.61 4.79 18.77
C ILE A 57 -5.66 5.76 18.21
N TYR A 58 -6.77 5.24 17.66
CA TYR A 58 -7.86 6.07 17.16
C TYR A 58 -8.45 6.94 18.28
N ASP A 59 -8.83 6.35 19.41
CA ASP A 59 -9.48 7.05 20.52
C ASP A 59 -8.59 8.17 21.05
N VAL A 60 -7.30 7.89 21.26
CA VAL A 60 -6.32 8.88 21.72
C VAL A 60 -6.12 9.99 20.69
N LEU A 61 -5.94 9.65 19.41
CA LEU A 61 -5.78 10.67 18.37
C LEU A 61 -7.02 11.54 18.23
N LYS A 62 -8.22 10.95 18.27
CA LYS A 62 -9.49 11.68 18.18
C LYS A 62 -9.68 12.61 19.38
N TYR A 63 -9.34 12.14 20.57
CA TYR A 63 -9.40 12.93 21.80
C TYR A 63 -8.42 14.11 21.78
N GLU A 64 -7.17 13.88 21.40
CA GLU A 64 -6.11 14.90 21.45
C GLU A 64 -6.15 15.90 20.28
N SER A 65 -6.58 15.46 19.09
CA SER A 65 -6.45 16.24 17.84
C SER A 65 -7.78 16.55 17.14
N GLY A 66 -8.90 16.09 17.70
CA GLY A 66 -10.23 16.32 17.11
C GLY A 66 -10.29 15.76 15.69
N ASP A 67 -10.68 16.59 14.72
CA ASP A 67 -10.84 16.17 13.32
C ASP A 67 -9.51 16.01 12.56
N ALA A 68 -8.38 16.45 13.13
CA ALA A 68 -7.07 16.32 12.50
C ALA A 68 -6.49 14.90 12.54
N TRP A 69 -7.11 13.97 13.28
CA TRP A 69 -6.65 12.57 13.41
C TRP A 69 -6.45 11.88 12.06
N SER A 70 -7.31 12.15 11.08
CA SER A 70 -7.27 11.55 9.74
C SER A 70 -6.01 11.98 8.98
N LEU A 71 -5.68 13.28 9.05
CA LEU A 71 -4.45 13.83 8.48
C LEU A 71 -3.20 13.26 9.16
N ILE A 72 -3.23 13.12 10.50
CA ILE A 72 -2.13 12.53 11.26
C ILE A 72 -1.90 11.09 10.82
N LEU A 73 -2.94 10.26 10.74
CA LEU A 73 -2.83 8.88 10.28
C LEU A 73 -2.35 8.79 8.83
N LYS A 74 -2.81 9.68 7.93
CA LYS A 74 -2.30 9.75 6.56
C LYS A 74 -0.80 10.04 6.54
N ASN A 75 -0.32 11.00 7.34
CA ASN A 75 1.11 11.31 7.44
C ASN A 75 1.92 10.15 8.02
N CYS A 76 1.41 9.45 9.04
CA CYS A 76 2.01 8.22 9.53
C CYS A 76 2.10 7.16 8.42
N GLY A 77 1.05 7.04 7.61
CA GLY A 77 1.02 6.20 6.43
C GLY A 77 2.11 6.54 5.42
N VAL A 78 2.32 7.82 5.12
CA VAL A 78 3.40 8.27 4.21
C VAL A 78 4.77 7.83 4.72
N ILE A 79 5.04 8.04 6.01
CA ILE A 79 6.30 7.63 6.64
C ILE A 79 6.44 6.10 6.57
N TRP A 80 5.37 5.37 6.84
CA TRP A 80 5.35 3.91 6.80
C TRP A 80 5.59 3.39 5.38
N GLY A 81 4.93 3.97 4.37
CA GLY A 81 5.07 3.62 2.95
C GLY A 81 6.53 3.72 2.47
N LYS A 82 7.25 4.78 2.84
CA LYS A 82 8.71 4.88 2.55
C LYS A 82 9.49 3.71 3.15
N ARG A 83 9.19 3.33 4.39
CA ARG A 83 9.84 2.20 5.06
C ARG A 83 9.48 0.87 4.40
N VAL A 84 8.25 0.71 3.92
CA VAL A 84 7.81 -0.47 3.16
C VAL A 84 8.65 -0.61 1.89
N SER A 85 8.76 0.44 1.08
CA SER A 85 9.57 0.39 -0.16
C SER A 85 11.02 0.01 0.12
N LEU A 86 11.63 0.59 1.15
CA LEU A 86 13.01 0.25 1.54
C LEU A 86 13.15 -1.18 2.08
N SER A 87 12.14 -1.69 2.80
CA SER A 87 12.17 -3.05 3.34
C SER A 87 11.97 -4.08 2.24
N LEU A 88 11.05 -3.84 1.30
CA LEU A 88 10.82 -4.70 0.16
C LEU A 88 12.04 -4.79 -0.76
N GLU A 89 12.77 -3.67 -0.97
CA GLU A 89 14.04 -3.68 -1.68
C GLU A 89 15.04 -4.65 -1.03
N LYS A 90 15.22 -4.56 0.30
CA LYS A 90 16.14 -5.42 1.05
C LYS A 90 15.72 -6.88 1.02
N GLU A 91 14.44 -7.15 1.27
CA GLU A 91 13.90 -8.52 1.29
C GLU A 91 14.01 -9.19 -0.09
N LEU A 92 13.66 -8.46 -1.15
CA LEU A 92 13.84 -8.94 -2.52
C LEU A 92 15.32 -9.22 -2.82
N GLN A 93 16.20 -8.28 -2.49
CA GLN A 93 17.63 -8.43 -2.75
C GLN A 93 18.21 -9.62 -1.97
N ALA A 94 17.79 -9.85 -0.72
CA ALA A 94 18.18 -11.02 0.06
C ALA A 94 17.63 -12.33 -0.55
N ALA A 95 16.44 -12.30 -1.13
CA ALA A 95 15.79 -13.48 -1.69
C ALA A 95 16.31 -13.87 -3.08
N THR A 96 16.61 -12.89 -3.96
CA THR A 96 16.86 -13.10 -5.40
C THR A 96 18.12 -12.42 -5.94
N LEU A 97 18.84 -11.61 -5.14
CA LEU A 97 19.94 -10.72 -5.56
C LEU A 97 19.54 -9.59 -6.53
N GLN A 98 18.24 -9.42 -6.80
CA GLN A 98 17.72 -8.37 -7.68
C GLN A 98 17.27 -7.15 -6.88
N LYS A 99 17.28 -6.00 -7.54
CA LYS A 99 16.66 -4.76 -7.05
C LYS A 99 15.22 -4.68 -7.53
N THR A 100 14.36 -3.97 -6.81
CA THR A 100 12.95 -3.78 -7.22
C THR A 100 12.82 -3.10 -8.57
N ALA A 101 13.75 -2.21 -8.92
CA ALA A 101 13.81 -1.54 -10.23
C ALA A 101 14.03 -2.49 -11.41
N ALA A 102 14.49 -3.72 -11.18
CA ALA A 102 14.66 -4.74 -12.21
C ALA A 102 13.41 -5.62 -12.42
N LEU A 103 12.38 -5.47 -11.56
CA LEU A 103 11.13 -6.20 -11.69
C LEU A 103 10.26 -5.63 -12.81
N SER A 104 9.47 -6.48 -13.45
CA SER A 104 8.33 -6.01 -14.23
C SER A 104 7.32 -5.30 -13.31
N VAL A 105 6.51 -4.42 -13.88
CA VAL A 105 5.41 -3.75 -13.17
C VAL A 105 4.51 -4.79 -12.49
N ASP A 106 4.08 -5.83 -13.21
CA ASP A 106 3.25 -6.91 -12.65
C ASP A 106 3.89 -7.61 -11.45
N SER A 107 5.20 -7.86 -11.51
CA SER A 107 5.94 -8.50 -10.42
C SER A 107 6.04 -7.61 -9.20
N TYR A 108 6.24 -6.31 -9.41
CA TYR A 108 6.27 -5.34 -8.34
C TYR A 108 4.89 -5.18 -7.68
N ILE A 109 3.82 -5.14 -8.49
CA ILE A 109 2.44 -5.15 -7.98
C ILE A 109 2.16 -6.41 -7.17
N ALA A 110 2.53 -7.60 -7.67
CA ALA A 110 2.37 -8.85 -6.93
C ALA A 110 3.14 -8.85 -5.59
N LEU A 111 4.33 -8.25 -5.55
CA LEU A 111 5.11 -8.07 -4.33
C LEU A 111 4.38 -7.16 -3.32
N LEU A 112 3.81 -6.04 -3.77
CA LEU A 112 2.99 -5.17 -2.92
C LEU A 112 1.73 -5.86 -2.41
N GLU A 113 0.97 -6.53 -3.26
CA GLU A 113 -0.24 -7.24 -2.84
C GLU A 113 0.07 -8.31 -1.78
N ALA A 114 1.17 -9.04 -1.96
CA ALA A 114 1.67 -10.00 -0.99
C ALA A 114 2.09 -9.33 0.32
N TYR A 115 2.74 -8.15 0.27
CA TYR A 115 3.07 -7.39 1.48
C TYR A 115 1.83 -7.06 2.32
N PHE A 116 0.78 -6.50 1.70
CA PHE A 116 -0.45 -6.15 2.42
C PHE A 116 -1.10 -7.37 3.07
N ALA A 117 -1.18 -8.49 2.34
CA ALA A 117 -1.80 -9.71 2.81
C ALA A 117 -1.02 -10.37 3.97
N ASN A 118 0.30 -10.47 3.86
CA ASN A 118 1.13 -11.18 4.85
C ASN A 118 1.40 -10.35 6.11
N HIS A 119 1.36 -9.02 6.03
CA HIS A 119 1.52 -8.14 7.20
C HIS A 119 0.19 -7.76 7.87
N GLY A 120 -0.92 -8.37 7.46
CA GLY A 120 -2.21 -8.23 8.15
C GLY A 120 -2.94 -6.91 7.90
N TRP A 121 -2.54 -6.13 6.88
CA TRP A 121 -3.23 -4.89 6.51
C TRP A 121 -4.58 -5.16 5.81
N GLY A 122 -4.68 -6.31 5.13
CA GLY A 122 -5.84 -6.75 4.37
C GLY A 122 -5.42 -7.29 3.00
N LYS A 123 -6.39 -7.60 2.13
CA LYS A 123 -6.14 -8.09 0.77
C LYS A 123 -6.26 -6.94 -0.22
N MET A 124 -5.10 -6.44 -0.65
CA MET A 124 -4.98 -5.37 -1.65
C MET A 124 -5.05 -5.94 -3.06
N ARG A 125 -5.71 -5.22 -3.98
CA ARG A 125 -5.70 -5.45 -5.42
C ARG A 125 -5.48 -4.14 -6.17
N PHE A 126 -4.53 -4.12 -7.09
CA PHE A 126 -4.24 -2.94 -7.91
C PHE A 126 -4.77 -3.11 -9.34
N TYR A 127 -5.25 -2.01 -9.92
CA TYR A 127 -5.70 -1.94 -11.30
C TYR A 127 -4.99 -0.78 -12.00
N LEU A 128 -4.26 -1.11 -13.07
CA LEU A 128 -3.39 -0.18 -13.78
C LEU A 128 -3.93 0.24 -15.15
N ASP A 129 -5.17 -0.15 -15.50
CA ASP A 129 -5.77 0.10 -16.82
C ASP A 129 -5.84 1.59 -17.19
N SER A 130 -5.90 2.47 -16.18
CA SER A 130 -5.93 3.94 -16.34
C SER A 130 -4.58 4.62 -16.04
N ALA A 131 -3.54 3.85 -15.71
CA ALA A 131 -2.26 4.41 -15.28
C ALA A 131 -1.53 5.07 -16.45
N GLU A 132 -1.41 4.38 -17.59
CA GLU A 132 -0.72 4.91 -18.77
C GLU A 132 -1.51 6.04 -19.44
N SER A 133 -2.83 5.87 -19.57
CA SER A 133 -3.69 6.79 -20.34
C SER A 133 -4.11 8.03 -19.55
N HIS A 134 -4.27 7.92 -18.23
CA HIS A 134 -4.83 8.98 -17.41
C HIS A 134 -4.01 9.28 -16.15
N GLY A 135 -2.89 8.58 -15.91
CA GLY A 135 -2.09 8.77 -14.70
C GLY A 135 -2.84 8.39 -13.42
N ILE A 136 -3.75 7.42 -13.48
CA ILE A 136 -4.58 6.99 -12.33
C ILE A 136 -4.33 5.52 -12.05
N VAL A 137 -3.92 5.22 -10.81
CA VAL A 137 -3.90 3.85 -10.28
C VAL A 137 -5.09 3.67 -9.35
N ARG A 138 -5.85 2.58 -9.54
CA ARG A 138 -6.92 2.19 -8.62
C ARG A 138 -6.44 1.08 -7.71
N ALA A 139 -6.90 1.09 -6.46
CA ALA A 139 -6.63 0.01 -5.53
C ALA A 139 -7.90 -0.37 -4.75
N ASN A 140 -8.11 -1.66 -4.51
CA ASN A 140 -9.17 -2.17 -3.65
C ASN A 140 -8.57 -2.92 -2.47
N LEU A 141 -8.96 -2.56 -1.26
CA LEU A 141 -8.59 -3.24 -0.02
C LEU A 141 -9.81 -3.93 0.58
N SER A 142 -9.81 -5.25 0.53
CA SER A 142 -10.79 -6.06 1.26
C SER A 142 -10.20 -6.56 2.58
N ASN A 143 -11.07 -6.82 3.58
CA ASN A 143 -10.66 -7.18 4.93
C ASN A 143 -9.64 -6.19 5.53
N SER A 144 -9.86 -4.89 5.34
CA SER A 144 -8.97 -3.87 5.92
C SER A 144 -8.87 -4.02 7.43
N LEU A 145 -7.65 -3.96 7.96
CA LEU A 145 -7.40 -3.90 9.40
C LEU A 145 -8.14 -2.74 10.06
N PHE A 146 -8.08 -1.53 9.49
CA PHE A 146 -8.73 -0.34 10.05
C PHE A 146 -10.24 -0.41 9.91
N ALA A 147 -10.77 -0.73 8.72
CA ALA A 147 -12.22 -0.78 8.50
C ALA A 147 -12.90 -1.86 9.36
N ASN A 148 -12.28 -3.03 9.50
CA ASN A 148 -12.82 -4.10 10.35
C ASN A 148 -12.78 -3.74 11.84
N THR A 149 -11.70 -3.09 12.27
CA THR A 149 -11.50 -2.72 13.68
C THR A 149 -12.43 -1.56 14.05
N LEU A 150 -12.42 -0.49 13.26
CA LEU A 150 -13.18 0.74 13.50
C LEU A 150 -14.56 0.73 12.83
N LYS A 151 -15.16 -0.45 12.66
CA LYS A 151 -16.48 -0.65 12.02
C LYS A 151 -17.66 0.03 12.69
N HIS A 152 -17.46 0.69 13.83
CA HIS A 152 -18.49 1.44 14.53
C HIS A 152 -18.55 2.91 14.07
N LEU A 153 -17.59 3.33 13.24
CA LEU A 153 -17.54 4.67 12.66
C LEU A 153 -18.22 4.68 11.29
N ASP A 154 -19.14 5.63 11.10
CA ASP A 154 -19.81 5.88 9.82
C ASP A 154 -18.98 6.80 8.90
N THR A 155 -17.66 6.72 8.99
CA THR A 155 -16.73 7.56 8.24
C THR A 155 -15.60 6.74 7.65
N PRO A 156 -14.89 7.24 6.63
CA PRO A 156 -13.67 6.61 6.14
C PRO A 156 -12.62 6.52 7.25
N VAL A 157 -11.86 5.42 7.29
CA VAL A 157 -10.86 5.16 8.34
C VAL A 157 -9.50 4.69 7.81
N ASP A 158 -9.39 4.37 6.52
CA ASP A 158 -8.17 3.83 5.92
C ASP A 158 -7.14 4.91 5.55
N PHE A 159 -7.06 5.98 6.33
CA PHE A 159 -6.16 7.11 6.05
C PHE A 159 -4.69 6.72 6.06
N MET A 160 -4.29 5.83 6.98
CA MET A 160 -2.92 5.30 7.01
C MET A 160 -2.60 4.49 5.75
N ILE A 161 -3.56 3.70 5.25
CA ILE A 161 -3.40 2.96 3.99
C ILE A 161 -3.26 3.93 2.82
N ALA A 162 -4.10 4.97 2.74
CA ALA A 162 -3.99 5.99 1.71
C ALA A 162 -2.60 6.67 1.72
N GLY A 163 -2.09 7.02 2.91
CA GLY A 163 -0.74 7.57 3.04
C GLY A 163 0.37 6.60 2.61
N MET A 164 0.24 5.31 2.94
CA MET A 164 1.17 4.27 2.48
C MET A 164 1.19 4.20 0.95
N LEU A 165 0.02 4.11 0.33
CA LEU A 165 -0.13 4.04 -1.12
C LEU A 165 0.43 5.29 -1.80
N GLN A 166 0.08 6.48 -1.30
CA GLN A 166 0.65 7.75 -1.76
C GLN A 166 2.18 7.68 -1.83
N SER A 167 2.83 7.32 -0.71
CA SER A 167 4.29 7.34 -0.65
C SER A 167 4.94 6.26 -1.51
N ILE A 168 4.35 5.07 -1.59
CA ILE A 168 4.90 3.96 -2.37
C ILE A 168 4.87 4.33 -3.86
N PHE A 169 3.72 4.79 -4.36
CA PHE A 169 3.57 5.12 -5.78
C PHE A 169 4.33 6.37 -6.18
N SER A 170 4.43 7.39 -5.31
CA SER A 170 5.33 8.53 -5.56
C SER A 170 6.79 8.11 -5.66
N GLY A 171 7.23 7.14 -4.85
CA GLY A 171 8.59 6.63 -4.92
C GLY A 171 8.90 5.88 -6.22
N ILE A 172 7.90 5.18 -6.78
CA ILE A 172 8.05 4.40 -8.02
C ILE A 172 8.01 5.29 -9.26
N SER A 173 7.07 6.24 -9.28
CA SER A 173 6.87 7.12 -10.44
C SER A 173 7.84 8.31 -10.47
N GLU A 174 8.51 8.57 -9.34
CA GLU A 174 9.28 9.80 -9.09
C GLU A 174 8.43 11.08 -9.30
N GLN A 175 7.10 10.96 -9.14
CA GLN A 175 6.16 12.06 -9.22
C GLN A 175 5.53 12.35 -7.85
N GLU A 176 5.13 13.60 -7.66
CA GLU A 176 4.32 13.99 -6.50
C GLU A 176 2.87 13.50 -6.71
N LEU A 177 2.55 12.40 -6.04
CA LEU A 177 1.24 11.78 -6.08
C LEU A 177 0.54 11.98 -4.74
N ASP A 178 -0.77 11.85 -4.77
CA ASP A 178 -1.61 11.71 -3.59
C ASP A 178 -2.57 10.53 -3.77
N CYS A 179 -3.14 10.07 -2.66
CA CYS A 179 -4.09 8.98 -2.60
C CYS A 179 -5.34 9.39 -1.83
N LEU A 180 -6.49 9.01 -2.40
CA LEU A 180 -7.81 9.29 -1.89
C LEU A 180 -8.60 7.99 -1.72
N GLN A 181 -9.20 7.78 -0.55
CA GLN A 181 -10.23 6.75 -0.36
C GLN A 181 -11.55 7.29 -0.92
N VAL A 182 -12.16 6.58 -1.86
CA VAL A 182 -13.43 6.99 -2.50
C VAL A 182 -14.61 6.12 -2.09
N SER A 183 -14.35 4.93 -1.55
CA SER A 183 -15.37 4.00 -1.06
C SER A 183 -14.92 3.32 0.24
N TYR A 184 -15.87 2.94 1.09
CA TYR A 184 -15.63 2.27 2.38
C TYR A 184 -16.82 1.37 2.76
N GLN A 185 -16.65 0.54 3.79
CA GLN A 185 -17.58 -0.57 4.03
C GLN A 185 -19.04 -0.14 4.30
N TYR A 186 -19.26 1.04 4.86
CA TYR A 186 -20.61 1.59 5.09
C TYR A 186 -21.25 2.25 3.87
N SER A 187 -20.50 2.52 2.81
CA SER A 187 -21.08 3.03 1.54
C SER A 187 -21.70 1.93 0.68
N GLY A 188 -22.00 0.76 1.26
CA GLY A 188 -22.52 -0.41 0.55
C GLY A 188 -21.46 -1.25 -0.19
N ALA A 189 -20.18 -0.88 -0.07
CA ALA A 189 -19.07 -1.58 -0.68
C ALA A 189 -18.48 -2.67 0.24
N ASN A 190 -18.06 -3.80 -0.33
CA ASN A 190 -17.41 -4.88 0.44
C ASN A 190 -15.89 -4.66 0.65
N ALA A 191 -15.37 -3.55 0.15
CA ALA A 191 -13.95 -3.20 0.16
C ALA A 191 -13.79 -1.68 0.16
N SER A 192 -12.66 -1.20 0.66
CA SER A 192 -12.25 0.19 0.53
C SER A 192 -11.61 0.41 -0.83
N GLU A 193 -12.09 1.39 -1.59
CA GLU A 193 -11.53 1.74 -2.89
C GLU A 193 -10.70 3.01 -2.78
N PHE A 194 -9.54 3.01 -3.44
CA PHE A 194 -8.59 4.11 -3.46
C PHE A 194 -8.25 4.51 -4.89
N LEU A 195 -8.07 5.81 -5.09
CA LEU A 195 -7.55 6.41 -6.31
C LEU A 195 -6.21 7.08 -5.99
N ILE A 196 -5.19 6.79 -6.78
CA ILE A 196 -3.85 7.37 -6.68
C ILE A 196 -3.58 8.13 -7.98
N SER A 197 -3.22 9.41 -7.85
CA SER A 197 -3.00 10.30 -9.00
C SER A 197 -2.10 11.48 -8.59
N GLY A 198 -1.78 12.37 -9.52
CA GLY A 198 -1.02 13.59 -9.25
C GLY A 198 -1.64 14.40 -8.11
N ALA A 199 -0.81 14.88 -7.18
CA ALA A 199 -1.27 15.51 -5.95
C ALA A 199 -2.19 16.72 -6.20
N GLU A 200 -1.89 17.54 -7.21
CA GLU A 200 -2.72 18.68 -7.60
C GLU A 200 -4.12 18.25 -8.08
N ARG A 201 -4.21 17.13 -8.83
CA ARG A 201 -5.49 16.59 -9.33
C ARG A 201 -6.36 16.08 -8.19
N ILE A 202 -5.75 15.40 -7.21
CA ILE A 202 -6.46 14.96 -6.00
C ILE A 202 -6.88 16.18 -5.15
N ALA A 203 -6.00 17.17 -5.00
CA ALA A 203 -6.31 18.40 -4.24
C ALA A 203 -7.48 19.18 -4.85
N ALA A 204 -7.60 19.21 -6.19
CA ALA A 204 -8.73 19.82 -6.90
C ALA A 204 -10.09 19.20 -6.53
N LEU A 205 -10.12 17.94 -6.06
CA LEU A 205 -11.32 17.28 -5.56
C LEU A 205 -11.67 17.67 -4.12
N GLY A 206 -10.78 18.34 -3.38
CA GLY A 206 -10.93 18.58 -1.93
C GLY A 206 -12.13 19.43 -1.53
N GLN A 207 -12.76 20.14 -2.47
CA GLN A 207 -14.02 20.88 -2.25
C GLN A 207 -15.27 20.02 -2.38
N LEU A 208 -15.13 18.81 -2.90
CA LEU A 208 -16.23 17.89 -3.13
C LEU A 208 -16.46 17.02 -1.91
N LYS A 209 -17.73 16.70 -1.66
CA LYS A 209 -18.11 15.64 -0.74
C LYS A 209 -17.93 14.29 -1.41
N ILE A 210 -16.68 13.92 -1.66
CA ILE A 210 -16.28 12.72 -2.41
C ILE A 210 -16.95 11.43 -1.91
N HIS A 211 -17.25 11.34 -0.61
CA HIS A 211 -17.88 10.18 0.00
C HIS A 211 -19.41 10.13 -0.15
N GLU A 212 -20.02 11.19 -0.70
CA GLU A 212 -21.43 11.22 -1.12
C GLU A 212 -21.59 10.90 -2.61
N LEU A 213 -20.48 10.76 -3.36
CA LEU A 213 -20.49 10.47 -4.80
C LEU A 213 -20.24 8.98 -5.07
N ASP A 214 -20.68 8.50 -6.24
CA ASP A 214 -20.30 7.17 -6.72
C ASP A 214 -18.80 7.13 -7.04
N PRO A 215 -18.07 6.06 -6.67
CA PRO A 215 -16.63 5.95 -6.97
C PRO A 215 -16.28 6.12 -8.45
N ASN A 216 -17.15 5.67 -9.37
CA ASN A 216 -16.91 5.85 -10.81
C ASN A 216 -17.10 7.30 -11.24
N GLU A 217 -17.96 8.06 -10.55
CA GLU A 217 -18.09 9.50 -10.81
C GLU A 217 -16.82 10.25 -10.38
N VAL A 218 -16.24 9.91 -9.23
CA VAL A 218 -14.97 10.49 -8.78
C VAL A 218 -13.83 10.13 -9.75
N LEU A 219 -13.79 8.89 -10.22
CA LEU A 219 -12.84 8.45 -11.25
C LEU A 219 -12.99 9.24 -12.55
N ALA A 220 -14.22 9.39 -13.07
CA ALA A 220 -14.48 10.13 -14.30
C ALA A 220 -14.04 11.59 -14.18
N ARG A 221 -14.27 12.24 -13.03
CA ARG A 221 -13.82 13.61 -12.77
C ARG A 221 -12.29 13.72 -12.78
N LEU A 222 -11.59 12.76 -12.17
CA LEU A 222 -10.12 12.72 -12.24
C LEU A 222 -9.63 12.57 -13.67
N GLN A 223 -10.26 11.73 -14.49
CA GLN A 223 -9.87 11.54 -15.89
C GLN A 223 -9.98 12.84 -16.72
N THR A 224 -10.85 13.77 -16.33
CA THR A 224 -11.05 15.05 -17.01
C THR A 224 -10.22 16.22 -16.45
N THR A 225 -9.54 16.03 -15.33
CA THR A 225 -8.68 17.04 -14.68
C THR A 225 -7.23 16.83 -15.05
#